data_AF-A0A7C9I2G3-F1
#
_entry.id   AF-A0A7C9I2G3-F1
#
_cell.length_a   1.000
_cell.length_b   1.000
_cell.length_c   1.000
_cell.angle_alpha   90.00
_cell.angle_beta   90.00
_cell.angle_gamma   90.00
#
_symmetry.space_group_name_H-M   'P 1'
#
loop_
_entity.id
_entity.type
_entity.pdbx_description
1 polymer ?
#
loop_
_entity_poly.entity_id
_entity_poly.type
_entity_poly.pdbx_seq_one_letter_code
_entity_poly.pdbx_strand_id
1 'polypeptide(L)'
;MNTLALRRALVLGAFVAMPLLLGWQAQQDRAARTRTAHTYTQAVTDAARRAWQDDPGKPFLEVGSVESCLGPAYRGVAAPARLTACEVSRLPNGFEVTLTLGTLTLSTTAP
;
A
#
# COMPACT_ATOMS: atom_id res chain seq x y z
N MET A 1 47.78 -13.10 -29.56
CA MET A 1 46.83 -12.47 -28.61
C MET A 1 45.42 -12.82 -29.06
N ASN A 2 44.76 -13.76 -28.38
CA ASN A 2 43.55 -14.44 -28.88
C ASN A 2 42.28 -13.62 -28.59
N THR A 3 41.82 -12.88 -29.60
CA THR A 3 40.59 -12.06 -29.62
C THR A 3 39.31 -12.83 -29.28
N LEU A 4 39.31 -14.15 -29.36
CA LEU A 4 38.20 -15.05 -28.99
C LEU A 4 37.92 -15.12 -27.49
N ALA A 5 38.95 -15.00 -26.64
CA ALA A 5 38.79 -15.06 -25.19
C ALA A 5 38.10 -13.80 -24.62
N LEU A 6 38.40 -12.63 -25.20
CA LEU A 6 37.83 -11.35 -24.79
C LEU A 6 36.32 -11.26 -25.09
N ARG A 7 35.89 -11.79 -26.26
CA ARG A 7 34.47 -11.80 -26.65
C ARG A 7 33.63 -12.73 -25.76
N ARG A 8 34.16 -13.87 -25.34
CA ARG A 8 33.46 -14.80 -24.43
C ARG A 8 33.30 -14.21 -23.02
N ALA A 9 34.29 -13.48 -22.52
CA ALA A 9 34.21 -12.82 -21.21
C ALA A 9 33.13 -11.71 -21.18
N LEU A 10 33.01 -10.94 -22.26
CA LEU A 10 31.99 -9.89 -22.39
C LEU A 10 30.56 -10.45 -22.44
N VAL A 11 30.36 -11.57 -23.14
CA VAL A 11 29.04 -12.23 -23.21
C VAL A 11 28.67 -12.80 -21.84
N LEU A 12 29.58 -13.50 -21.15
CA LEU A 12 29.33 -14.03 -19.81
C LEU A 12 29.05 -12.94 -18.76
N GLY A 13 29.78 -11.81 -18.82
CA GLY A 13 29.54 -10.66 -17.92
C GLY A 13 28.16 -10.02 -18.14
N ALA A 14 27.72 -9.92 -19.41
CA ALA A 14 26.40 -9.39 -19.74
C ALA A 14 25.26 -10.30 -19.25
N PHE A 15 25.41 -11.63 -19.36
CA PHE A 15 24.41 -12.60 -18.89
C PHE A 15 24.25 -12.62 -17.37
N VAL A 16 25.27 -12.24 -16.59
CA VAL A 16 25.17 -12.13 -15.12
C VAL A 16 24.65 -10.77 -14.68
N ALA A 17 24.99 -9.68 -15.39
CA ALA A 17 24.55 -8.33 -15.05
C ALA A 17 23.05 -8.08 -15.34
N MET A 18 22.51 -8.68 -16.41
CA MET A 18 21.12 -8.48 -16.82
C MET A 18 20.05 -8.94 -15.80
N PRO A 19 20.14 -10.15 -15.20
CA PRO A 19 19.16 -10.58 -14.20
C PRO A 19 19.24 -9.76 -12.91
N LEU A 20 20.42 -9.24 -12.55
CA LEU A 20 20.58 -8.40 -11.36
C LEU A 20 19.87 -7.04 -11.52
N LEU A 21 19.96 -6.42 -12.71
CA LEU A 21 19.26 -5.17 -13.00
C LEU A 21 17.73 -5.34 -13.02
N LEU A 22 17.24 -6.43 -13.62
CA LEU A 22 15.81 -6.77 -13.65
C LEU A 22 15.26 -7.09 -12.25
N GLY A 23 16.02 -7.85 -11.45
CA GLY A 23 15.66 -8.15 -10.06
C GLY A 23 15.61 -6.89 -9.19
N TRP A 24 16.54 -5.96 -9.39
CA TRP A 24 16.60 -4.70 -8.65
C TRP A 24 15.41 -3.78 -9.00
N GLN A 25 15.06 -3.64 -10.28
CA GLN A 25 13.89 -2.85 -10.69
C GLN A 25 12.59 -3.44 -10.13
N ALA A 26 12.42 -4.77 -10.21
CA ALA A 26 11.24 -5.43 -9.65
C ALA A 26 11.13 -5.25 -8.12
N GLN A 27 12.26 -5.20 -7.41
CA GLN A 27 12.29 -4.95 -5.97
C GLN A 27 11.96 -3.50 -5.62
N GLN A 28 12.45 -2.53 -6.41
CA GLN A 28 12.10 -1.13 -6.24
C GLN A 28 10.61 -0.87 -6.52
N ASP A 29 10.04 -1.49 -7.55
CA ASP A 29 8.61 -1.39 -7.84
C ASP A 29 7.75 -1.97 -6.72
N ARG A 30 8.16 -3.09 -6.11
CA ARG A 30 7.46 -3.64 -4.94
C ARG A 30 7.56 -2.71 -3.73
N ALA A 31 8.74 -2.17 -3.45
CA ALA A 31 8.94 -1.24 -2.34
C ALA A 31 8.18 0.08 -2.51
N ALA A 32 8.10 0.59 -3.75
CA ALA A 32 7.29 1.76 -4.07
C ALA A 32 5.80 1.48 -3.83
N ARG A 33 5.31 0.30 -4.25
CA ARG A 33 3.92 -0.11 -4.04
C ARG A 33 3.56 -0.24 -2.56
N THR A 34 4.41 -0.86 -1.75
CA THR A 34 4.16 -1.00 -0.31
C THR A 34 4.21 0.36 0.40
N ARG A 35 5.11 1.27 0.00
CA ARG A 35 5.11 2.65 0.52
C ARG A 35 3.83 3.39 0.17
N THR A 36 3.40 3.36 -1.09
CA THR A 36 2.14 4.01 -1.50
C THR A 36 0.93 3.44 -0.78
N ALA A 37 0.95 2.13 -0.52
CA ALA A 37 -0.06 1.45 0.26
C ALA A 37 -0.10 1.97 1.70
N HIS A 38 1.05 2.00 2.38
CA HIS A 38 1.16 2.53 3.74
C HIS A 38 0.78 4.00 3.85
N THR A 39 1.16 4.85 2.89
CA THR A 39 0.77 6.26 2.91
C THR A 39 -0.74 6.41 2.75
N TYR A 40 -1.37 5.57 1.90
CA TYR A 40 -2.81 5.56 1.75
C TYR A 40 -3.51 5.05 3.02
N THR A 41 -3.02 3.96 3.62
CA THR A 41 -3.56 3.43 4.87
C THR A 41 -3.55 4.51 5.96
N GLN A 42 -2.41 5.17 6.15
CA GLN A 42 -2.27 6.27 7.11
C GLN A 42 -3.23 7.43 6.84
N ALA A 43 -3.36 7.85 5.58
CA ALA A 43 -4.25 8.96 5.23
C ALA A 43 -5.73 8.62 5.46
N VAL A 44 -6.15 7.37 5.19
CA VAL A 44 -7.49 6.88 5.56
C VAL A 44 -7.66 6.85 7.07
N THR A 45 -6.65 6.37 7.81
CA THR A 45 -6.67 6.37 9.29
C THR A 45 -6.80 7.78 9.85
N ASP A 46 -6.09 8.77 9.29
CA ASP A 46 -6.17 10.16 9.70
C ASP A 46 -7.51 10.81 9.33
N ALA A 47 -8.11 10.44 8.20
CA ALA A 47 -9.45 10.87 7.84
C ALA A 47 -10.50 10.26 8.78
N ALA A 48 -10.41 8.96 9.07
CA ALA A 48 -11.28 8.28 10.04
C ALA A 48 -11.15 8.89 11.43
N ARG A 49 -9.92 9.19 11.88
CA ARG A 49 -9.66 9.85 13.16
C ARG A 49 -10.28 11.24 13.21
N ARG A 50 -10.16 12.04 12.15
CA ARG A 50 -10.78 13.37 12.07
C ARG A 50 -12.30 13.29 12.10
N ALA A 51 -12.88 12.40 11.30
CA ALA A 51 -14.32 12.16 11.29
C ALA A 51 -14.84 11.72 12.67
N TRP A 52 -14.04 11.00 13.45
CA TRP A 52 -14.37 10.61 14.81
C TRP A 52 -14.19 11.74 15.85
N GLN A 53 -13.13 12.55 15.71
CA GLN A 53 -12.88 13.68 16.62
C GLN A 53 -13.85 14.85 16.43
N ASP A 54 -14.44 15.01 15.23
CA ASP A 54 -15.40 16.08 14.95
C ASP A 54 -16.69 15.94 15.78
N ASP A 55 -17.10 14.73 16.18
CA ASP A 55 -18.27 14.55 17.05
C ASP A 55 -18.13 13.32 17.98
N PRO A 56 -17.49 13.46 19.16
CA PRO A 56 -17.37 12.36 20.12
C PRO A 56 -18.73 11.92 20.72
N GLY A 57 -19.79 12.71 20.54
CA GLY A 57 -21.15 12.40 21.01
C GLY A 57 -21.99 11.64 19.97
N LYS A 58 -21.62 11.68 18.69
CA LYS A 58 -22.20 10.87 17.62
C LYS A 58 -21.11 10.02 16.97
N PRO A 59 -21.02 8.72 17.33
CA PRO A 59 -20.03 7.87 16.70
C PRO A 59 -20.27 7.86 15.18
N PHE A 60 -19.24 8.23 14.42
CA PHE A 60 -19.25 8.21 12.96
C PHE A 60 -19.70 6.84 12.41
N LEU A 61 -19.34 5.76 13.12
CA LEU A 61 -19.72 4.37 12.86
C LEU A 61 -20.11 3.68 14.16
N GLU A 62 -21.18 2.87 14.14
CA GLU A 62 -21.56 2.01 15.27
C GLU A 62 -20.49 0.94 15.51
N VAL A 63 -20.27 0.54 16.77
CA VAL A 63 -19.28 -0.51 17.08
C VAL A 63 -19.66 -1.81 16.39
N GLY A 64 -18.72 -2.40 15.63
CA GLY A 64 -18.95 -3.60 14.82
C GLY A 64 -19.50 -3.31 13.42
N SER A 65 -19.79 -2.05 13.08
CA SER A 65 -20.12 -1.66 11.71
C SER A 65 -18.86 -1.48 10.86
N VAL A 66 -19.04 -1.63 9.55
CA VAL A 66 -17.99 -1.49 8.53
C VAL A 66 -18.48 -0.51 7.49
N GLU A 67 -17.62 0.45 7.13
CA GLU A 67 -17.88 1.40 6.05
C GLU A 67 -16.78 1.32 4.99
N SER A 68 -17.15 1.59 3.74
CA SER A 68 -16.13 1.73 2.71
C SER A 68 -15.41 3.06 2.82
N CYS A 69 -14.07 3.03 2.86
CA CYS A 69 -13.26 4.26 2.74
C CYS A 69 -13.22 4.86 1.32
N LEU A 70 -14.02 4.33 0.38
CA LEU A 70 -14.35 5.00 -0.88
C LEU A 70 -15.56 5.95 -0.75
N GLY A 71 -16.20 5.97 0.42
CA GLY A 71 -17.34 6.82 0.72
C GLY A 71 -17.00 8.32 0.75
N PRO A 72 -18.03 9.18 0.78
CA PRO A 72 -17.88 10.63 0.75
C PRO A 72 -17.07 11.18 1.92
N ALA A 73 -17.10 10.53 3.09
CA ALA A 73 -16.34 10.94 4.28
C ALA A 73 -14.82 10.89 4.09
N TYR A 74 -14.34 10.15 3.08
CA TYR A 74 -12.93 9.95 2.77
C TYR A 74 -12.52 10.62 1.44
N ARG A 75 -13.41 11.41 0.83
CA ARG A 75 -13.13 12.21 -0.38
C ARG A 75 -12.03 13.22 -0.08
N GLY A 76 -10.80 12.86 -0.44
CA GLY A 76 -9.61 13.65 -0.18
C GLY A 76 -8.36 12.78 -0.12
N VAL A 77 -8.54 11.48 0.12
CA VAL A 77 -7.44 10.52 0.04
C VAL A 77 -7.35 9.97 -1.38
N ALA A 78 -6.24 10.22 -2.07
CA ALA A 78 -6.03 9.71 -3.43
C ALA A 78 -5.82 8.19 -3.38
N ALA A 79 -6.83 7.44 -3.85
CA ALA A 79 -6.76 5.99 -3.92
C ALA A 79 -5.61 5.51 -4.81
N PRO A 80 -4.77 4.57 -4.36
CA PRO A 80 -3.75 3.99 -5.22
C PRO A 80 -4.42 3.23 -6.37
N ALA A 81 -3.79 3.25 -7.55
CA ALA A 81 -4.37 2.70 -8.79
C ALA A 81 -4.75 1.21 -8.74
N ARG A 82 -4.32 0.46 -7.72
CA ARG A 82 -4.61 -0.97 -7.52
C ARG A 82 -5.50 -1.26 -6.33
N LEU A 83 -6.11 -0.24 -5.72
CA LEU A 83 -7.05 -0.42 -4.63
C LEU A 83 -8.28 -1.18 -5.15
N THR A 84 -8.51 -2.37 -4.61
CA THR A 84 -9.67 -3.21 -4.96
C THR A 84 -10.72 -3.16 -3.87
N ALA A 85 -10.32 -3.05 -2.61
CA ALA A 85 -11.22 -2.87 -1.48
C ALA A 85 -10.60 -1.95 -0.42
N CYS A 86 -11.47 -1.24 0.29
CA CYS A 86 -11.12 -0.26 1.29
C CYS A 86 -12.25 -0.21 2.30
N GLU A 87 -11.99 -0.69 3.51
CA GLU A 87 -12.97 -0.81 4.58
C GLU A 87 -12.42 -0.21 5.86
N VAL A 88 -13.29 0.44 6.63
CA VAL A 88 -13.03 0.95 7.96
C VAL A 88 -14.05 0.32 8.89
N SER A 89 -13.58 -0.50 9.81
CA SER A 89 -14.40 -1.14 10.84
C SER A 89 -14.26 -0.41 12.16
N ARG A 90 -15.39 -0.21 12.85
CA ARG A 90 -15.37 0.39 14.19
C ARG A 90 -15.12 -0.68 15.24
N LEU A 91 -14.06 -0.50 16.00
CA LEU A 91 -13.72 -1.33 17.16
C LEU A 91 -14.27 -0.66 18.46
N PRO A 92 -14.40 -1.41 19.57
CA PRO A 92 -14.87 -0.86 20.84
C PRO A 92 -14.03 0.32 21.34
N ASN A 93 -12.72 0.26 21.12
CA ASN A 93 -11.74 1.24 21.62
C ASN A 93 -10.97 1.92 20.48
N GLY A 94 -11.55 2.02 19.29
CA GLY A 94 -10.84 2.60 18.13
C GLY A 94 -11.46 2.19 16.80
N PHE A 95 -10.63 2.06 15.77
CA PHE A 95 -11.07 1.64 14.45
C PHE A 95 -9.95 0.88 13.73
N GLU A 96 -10.33 -0.05 12.88
CA GLU A 96 -9.42 -0.78 12.01
C GLU A 96 -9.69 -0.41 10.56
N VAL A 97 -8.63 -0.17 9.81
CA VAL A 97 -8.67 0.14 8.39
C VAL A 97 -8.09 -1.04 7.65
N THR A 98 -8.90 -1.70 6.84
CA THR A 98 -8.50 -2.82 5.99
C THR A 98 -8.49 -2.40 4.54
N LEU A 99 -7.37 -2.64 3.87
CA LEU A 99 -7.08 -2.18 2.53
C LEU A 99 -6.59 -3.33 1.68
N THR A 100 -7.22 -3.53 0.53
CA THR A 100 -6.85 -4.58 -0.42
C THR A 100 -6.34 -3.95 -1.70
N LEU A 101 -5.13 -4.36 -2.10
CA LEU A 101 -4.36 -3.86 -3.23
C LEU A 101 -4.03 -5.04 -4.15
N GLY A 102 -5.01 -5.45 -4.96
CA GLY A 102 -4.89 -6.68 -5.75
C GLY A 102 -4.80 -7.90 -4.83
N THR A 103 -3.62 -8.51 -4.69
CA THR A 103 -3.39 -9.69 -3.84
C THR A 103 -2.83 -9.37 -2.46
N LEU A 104 -2.57 -8.08 -2.16
CA LEU A 104 -1.98 -7.65 -0.90
C LEU A 104 -3.06 -7.01 -0.02
N THR A 105 -3.26 -7.54 1.18
CA THR A 105 -4.17 -6.96 2.17
C THR A 105 -3.35 -6.36 3.31
N LEU A 106 -3.68 -5.14 3.70
CA LEU A 106 -3.10 -4.43 4.82
C LEU A 106 -4.20 -4.07 5.80
N SER A 107 -3.98 -4.35 7.08
CA SER A 107 -4.82 -3.88 8.17
C SER A 107 -4.01 -2.98 9.09
N THR A 108 -4.57 -1.82 9.42
CA THR A 108 -4.00 -0.91 10.42
C THR A 108 -5.07 -0.64 11.47
N THR A 109 -4.71 -0.85 12.73
CA THR A 109 -5.57 -0.50 13.86
C THR A 109 -5.10 0.82 14.45
N ALA A 110 -6.04 1.71 14.73
CA ALA A 110 -5.79 2.96 15.42
C ALA A 110 -6.66 3.04 16.69
N PRO A 111 -6.10 3.60 17.78
CA PRO A 111 -6.84 3.86 19.01
C PRO A 111 -7.88 4.97 18.81
#